data_AF-A0A6M4YBH2-F1
#
_entry.id   AF-A0A6M4YBH2-F1
#
_cell.length_a   1.000
_cell.length_b   1.000
_cell.length_c   1.000
_cell.angle_alpha   90.00
_cell.angle_beta   90.00
_cell.angle_gamma   90.00
#
_symmetry.space_group_name_H-M   'P 1'
#
loop_
_entity.id
_entity.type
_entity.pdbx_description
1 polymer ?
#
loop_
_entity_poly.entity_id
_entity_poly.type
_entity_poly.pdbx_seq_one_letter_code
_entity_poly.pdbx_strand_id
1 'polypeptide(L)'
;MYTRDHRILIRQHVAHAPTLHSDVGAREAIVRRHRQLFLSRFPALQDLPFAHSWSGLISVSRNGAPLWGQFGADLYAALGCNGAGISKQTMAGKALADLVCGVESPWGEQMRALGTANYLPPRPLLDLGVQGYLWKERLLGAGEY
;
A
#
# COMPACT_ATOMS: atom_id res chain seq x y z
N MET A 1 -1.09 -17.61 -6.21
CA MET A 1 -2.48 -17.46 -6.69
C MET A 1 -2.42 -17.30 -8.19
N TYR A 2 -3.09 -18.17 -8.93
CA TYR A 2 -3.12 -18.17 -10.38
C TYR A 2 -4.47 -17.67 -10.85
N THR A 3 -4.48 -16.76 -11.82
CA THR A 3 -5.74 -16.28 -12.40
C THR A 3 -6.33 -17.31 -13.36
N ARG A 4 -7.63 -17.23 -13.63
CA ARG A 4 -8.33 -18.16 -14.54
C ARG A 4 -7.75 -18.17 -15.97
N ASP A 5 -7.03 -17.11 -16.35
CA ASP A 5 -6.36 -16.94 -17.63
C ASP A 5 -4.85 -17.24 -17.57
N HIS A 6 -4.44 -17.96 -16.54
CA HIS A 6 -3.14 -18.57 -16.47
C HIS A 6 -1.96 -17.60 -16.24
N ARG A 7 -2.20 -16.49 -15.53
CA ARG A 7 -1.19 -15.46 -15.25
C ARG A 7 -0.77 -15.44 -13.78
N ILE A 8 0.44 -14.95 -13.58
CA ILE A 8 1.03 -14.72 -12.27
C ILE A 8 1.18 -13.22 -12.07
N LEU A 9 0.71 -12.72 -10.92
CA LEU A 9 0.98 -11.37 -10.46
C LEU A 9 2.17 -11.38 -9.51
N ILE A 10 3.14 -10.52 -9.77
CA ILE A 10 4.28 -10.31 -8.89
C ILE A 10 4.26 -8.84 -8.47
N ARG A 11 4.06 -8.58 -7.18
CA ARG A 11 4.20 -7.25 -6.61
C ARG A 11 5.67 -7.03 -6.23
N GLN A 12 6.26 -5.94 -6.71
CA GLN A 12 7.62 -5.58 -6.37
C GLN A 12 7.70 -4.11 -5.97
N HIS A 13 8.55 -3.84 -4.98
CA HIS A 13 9.04 -2.51 -4.60
C HIS A 13 8.02 -1.53 -4.00
N VAL A 14 8.49 -0.71 -3.06
CA VAL A 14 7.81 0.47 -2.54
C VAL A 14 8.81 1.61 -2.58
N ALA A 15 8.39 2.75 -3.13
CA ALA A 15 9.18 3.96 -3.21
C ALA A 15 8.45 5.09 -2.50
N HIS A 16 9.21 6.00 -1.89
CA HIS A 16 8.68 7.21 -1.29
C HIS A 16 8.19 8.16 -2.40
N ALA A 17 6.91 8.54 -2.34
CA ALA A 17 6.28 9.43 -3.31
C ALA A 17 5.66 10.65 -2.60
N PRO A 18 6.48 11.62 -2.13
CA PRO A 18 6.01 12.74 -1.32
C PRO A 18 5.09 13.70 -2.07
N THR A 19 5.22 13.76 -3.40
CA THR A 19 4.40 14.63 -4.25
C THR A 19 3.08 13.99 -4.66
N LEU A 20 2.83 12.71 -4.30
CA LEU A 20 1.62 11.97 -4.69
C LEU A 20 1.37 11.95 -6.21
N HIS A 21 2.44 12.07 -7.00
CA HIS A 21 2.36 12.05 -8.47
C HIS A 21 3.10 10.84 -9.02
N SER A 22 2.44 10.09 -9.89
CA SER A 22 3.08 9.15 -10.80
C SER A 22 3.26 9.84 -12.15
N ASP A 23 4.48 10.24 -12.48
CA ASP A 23 4.79 10.82 -13.78
C ASP A 23 4.68 9.75 -14.89
N VAL A 24 4.09 10.13 -16.02
CA VAL A 24 4.00 9.30 -17.23
C VAL A 24 5.40 9.00 -17.77
N GLY A 25 6.35 9.94 -17.68
CA GLY A 25 7.76 9.74 -18.06
C GLY A 25 8.49 8.73 -17.16
N ALA A 26 8.10 8.64 -15.89
CA ALA A 26 8.65 7.66 -14.95
C ALA A 26 8.16 6.22 -15.22
N ARG A 27 7.10 6.03 -16.01
CA ARG A 27 6.49 4.71 -16.24
C ARG A 27 7.48 3.73 -16.86
N GLU A 28 8.24 4.13 -17.87
CA GLU A 28 9.21 3.24 -18.51
C GLU A 28 10.35 2.86 -17.56
N ALA A 29 10.83 3.82 -16.76
CA ALA A 29 11.85 3.56 -15.74
C ALA A 29 11.34 2.56 -14.70
N ILE A 30 10.09 2.67 -14.28
CA ILE A 30 9.42 1.73 -13.38
C ILE A 30 9.32 0.34 -14.01
N VAL A 31 8.91 0.24 -15.28
CA VAL A 31 8.83 -1.05 -16.00
C VAL A 31 10.21 -1.71 -16.11
N ARG A 32 11.26 -0.93 -16.48
CA ARG A 32 12.65 -1.41 -16.51
C ARG A 32 13.09 -1.91 -15.13
N ARG A 33 12.74 -1.18 -14.06
CA ARG A 33 13.07 -1.58 -12.68
C ARG A 33 12.35 -2.86 -12.26
N HIS A 34 11.05 -3.01 -12.57
CA HIS A 34 10.32 -4.24 -12.32
C HIS A 34 10.96 -5.42 -13.03
N ARG A 35 11.40 -5.24 -14.29
CA ARG A 35 12.09 -6.29 -15.04
C ARG A 35 13.41 -6.68 -14.40
N GLN A 36 14.23 -5.71 -14.01
CA GLN A 36 15.51 -5.98 -13.33
C GLN A 36 15.31 -6.80 -12.04
N LEU A 37 14.37 -6.38 -11.18
CA LEU A 37 14.08 -7.07 -9.91
C LEU A 37 13.47 -8.47 -10.13
N PHE A 38 12.67 -8.63 -11.17
CA PHE A 38 12.13 -9.93 -11.54
C PHE A 38 13.25 -10.89 -11.97
N LEU A 39 14.15 -10.45 -12.85
CA LEU A 39 15.26 -11.27 -13.34
C LEU A 39 16.30 -11.57 -12.26
N SER A 40 16.52 -10.67 -11.30
CA SER A 40 17.41 -10.94 -10.17
C SER A 40 16.90 -12.06 -9.27
N ARG A 41 15.58 -12.29 -9.23
CA ARG A 41 14.98 -13.38 -8.45
C ARG A 41 14.69 -14.63 -9.28
N PHE A 42 14.32 -14.47 -10.54
CA PHE A 42 13.86 -15.54 -11.42
C PHE A 42 14.64 -15.52 -12.75
N PRO A 43 15.97 -15.74 -12.73
CA PRO A 43 16.79 -15.67 -13.93
C PRO A 43 16.36 -16.69 -14.99
N ALA A 44 15.87 -17.87 -14.57
CA ALA A 44 15.36 -18.91 -15.47
C ALA A 44 14.12 -18.47 -16.30
N LEU A 45 13.47 -17.36 -15.94
CA LEU A 45 12.28 -16.85 -16.63
C LEU A 45 12.60 -15.65 -17.54
N GLN A 46 13.85 -15.49 -17.96
CA GLN A 46 14.31 -14.34 -18.75
C GLN A 46 13.64 -14.20 -20.13
N ASP A 47 13.10 -15.28 -20.70
CA ASP A 47 12.47 -15.22 -22.01
C ASP A 47 10.97 -14.87 -21.92
N LEU A 48 10.40 -14.83 -20.70
CA LEU A 48 8.99 -14.49 -20.50
C LEU A 48 8.77 -12.97 -20.57
N PRO A 49 7.94 -12.46 -21.51
CA PRO A 49 7.63 -11.05 -21.59
C PRO A 49 6.64 -10.64 -20.48
N PHE A 50 6.70 -9.37 -20.07
CA PHE A 50 5.67 -8.79 -19.22
C PHE A 50 4.47 -8.37 -20.06
N ALA A 51 3.31 -9.01 -19.83
CA ALA A 51 2.08 -8.61 -20.49
C ALA A 51 1.61 -7.21 -20.02
N HIS A 52 1.74 -6.94 -18.72
CA HIS A 52 1.33 -5.67 -18.10
C HIS A 52 2.27 -5.29 -16.96
N SER A 53 2.40 -3.99 -16.73
CA SER A 53 3.11 -3.42 -15.57
C SER A 53 2.49 -2.08 -15.22
N TRP A 54 2.27 -1.85 -13.94
CA TRP A 54 1.70 -0.63 -13.39
C TRP A 54 2.33 -0.33 -12.04
N SER A 55 2.16 0.91 -11.59
CA SER A 55 2.45 1.32 -10.22
C SER A 55 1.30 2.18 -9.74
N GLY A 56 1.18 2.32 -8.42
CA GLY A 56 0.12 3.07 -7.79
C GLY A 56 0.59 3.61 -6.44
N LEU A 57 -0.19 4.55 -5.91
CA LEU A 57 0.07 5.12 -4.59
C LEU A 57 -0.58 4.26 -3.52
N ILE A 58 0.11 4.15 -2.39
CA ILE A 58 -0.40 3.49 -1.20
C ILE A 58 -0.39 4.52 -0.08
N SER A 59 -1.55 4.71 0.55
CA SER A 59 -1.64 5.51 1.78
C SER A 59 -1.06 4.72 2.95
N VAL A 60 -0.12 5.31 3.66
CA VAL A 60 0.48 4.72 4.86
C VAL A 60 0.34 5.68 6.05
N SER A 61 0.08 5.14 7.23
CA SER A 61 0.19 5.83 8.52
C SER A 61 1.42 5.33 9.28
N ARG A 62 2.01 6.18 10.13
CA ARG A 62 3.26 5.85 10.83
C ARG A 62 3.09 4.71 11.84
N ASN A 63 1.93 4.60 12.50
CA ASN A 63 1.61 3.52 13.43
C ASN A 63 0.89 2.33 12.80
N GLY A 64 0.62 2.34 11.49
CA GLY A 64 -0.11 1.25 10.82
C GLY A 64 -1.61 1.17 11.13
N ALA A 65 -2.15 2.11 11.92
CA ALA A 65 -3.58 2.24 12.18
C ALA A 65 -4.30 2.93 10.99
N PRO A 66 -5.56 2.57 10.69
CA PRO A 66 -6.34 3.24 9.66
C PRO A 66 -6.81 4.63 10.13
N LEU A 67 -7.37 5.39 9.20
CA LEU A 67 -8.22 6.53 9.52
C LEU A 67 -9.63 6.17 9.06
N TRP A 68 -10.48 5.79 10.02
CA TRP A 68 -11.77 5.15 9.74
C TRP A 68 -12.86 5.68 10.68
N GLY A 69 -14.05 5.94 10.15
CA GLY A 69 -15.23 6.35 10.92
C GLY A 69 -15.85 7.65 10.41
N GLN A 70 -16.56 8.35 11.30
CA GLN A 70 -17.23 9.61 11.04
C GLN A 70 -16.35 10.80 11.43
N PHE A 71 -16.20 11.77 10.52
CA PHE A 71 -15.37 12.97 10.67
C PHE A 71 -16.16 14.28 10.62
N GLY A 72 -17.47 14.19 10.38
CA GLY A 72 -18.41 15.30 10.36
C GLY A 72 -19.83 14.76 10.30
N ALA A 73 -20.84 15.65 10.31
CA ALA A 73 -22.26 15.25 10.36
C ALA A 73 -22.59 14.18 9.30
N ASP A 74 -22.16 14.39 8.06
CA ASP A 74 -22.40 13.46 6.94
C ASP A 74 -21.09 13.04 6.23
N LEU A 75 -19.96 13.11 6.95
CA LEU A 75 -18.65 12.77 6.40
C LEU A 75 -18.11 11.50 7.04
N TYR A 76 -18.03 10.44 6.25
CA TYR A 76 -17.49 9.14 6.64
C TYR A 76 -16.31 8.78 5.75
N ALA A 77 -15.26 8.22 6.34
CA ALA A 77 -14.06 7.86 5.59
C ALA A 77 -13.47 6.52 6.03
N ALA A 78 -12.82 5.83 5.09
CA ALA A 78 -12.00 4.65 5.31
C ALA A 78 -10.68 4.82 4.52
N LEU A 79 -9.64 5.30 5.21
CA LEU A 79 -8.33 5.65 4.67
C LEU A 79 -7.21 4.91 5.42
N GLY A 80 -5.99 4.95 4.87
CA GLY A 80 -4.81 4.36 5.53
C GLY A 80 -4.75 2.84 5.39
N CYS A 81 -4.77 2.35 4.14
CA CYS A 81 -4.76 0.91 3.87
C CYS A 81 -3.45 0.19 4.23
N ASN A 82 -2.36 0.93 4.46
CA ASN A 82 -1.07 0.44 4.96
C ASN A 82 -0.54 -0.78 4.18
N GLY A 83 -0.77 -0.79 2.86
CA GLY A 83 -0.33 -1.87 1.97
C GLY A 83 -1.18 -3.15 1.98
N ALA A 84 -2.24 -3.21 2.79
CA ALA A 84 -3.20 -4.33 2.89
C ALA A 84 -4.57 -3.97 2.30
N GLY A 85 -4.58 -3.18 1.21
CA GLY A 85 -5.78 -2.56 0.64
C GLY A 85 -6.92 -3.53 0.38
N ILE A 86 -6.72 -4.59 -0.39
CA ILE A 86 -7.83 -5.45 -0.82
C ILE A 86 -8.56 -6.07 0.39
N SER A 87 -7.85 -6.73 1.28
CA SER A 87 -8.48 -7.39 2.43
C SER A 87 -8.99 -6.38 3.47
N LYS A 88 -8.13 -5.43 3.89
CA LYS A 88 -8.45 -4.49 4.98
C LYS A 88 -9.51 -3.48 4.56
N GLN A 89 -9.43 -2.90 3.36
CA GLN A 89 -10.43 -1.92 2.88
C GLN A 89 -11.79 -2.57 2.60
N THR A 90 -11.84 -3.84 2.17
CA THR A 90 -13.13 -4.51 1.98
C THR A 90 -13.90 -4.63 3.30
N MET A 91 -13.21 -5.06 4.37
CA MET A 91 -13.80 -5.10 5.70
C MET A 91 -14.12 -3.70 6.23
N ALA A 92 -13.19 -2.75 6.08
CA ALA A 92 -13.39 -1.37 6.53
C ALA A 92 -14.57 -0.69 5.84
N GLY A 93 -14.74 -0.90 4.54
CA GLY A 93 -15.86 -0.35 3.77
C GLY A 93 -17.20 -0.94 4.19
N LYS A 94 -17.26 -2.26 4.41
CA LYS A 94 -18.47 -2.90 4.94
C LYS A 94 -18.82 -2.38 6.33
N ALA A 95 -17.85 -2.35 7.23
CA ALA A 95 -18.04 -1.80 8.58
C ALA A 95 -18.47 -0.32 8.54
N LEU A 96 -17.95 0.47 7.59
CA LEU A 96 -18.33 1.87 7.43
C LEU A 96 -19.77 2.01 6.95
N ALA A 97 -20.23 1.13 6.05
CA ALA A 97 -21.62 1.11 5.62
C ALA A 97 -22.57 0.76 6.77
N ASP A 98 -22.22 -0.22 7.60
CA ASP A 98 -22.98 -0.55 8.81
C ASP A 98 -23.07 0.67 9.74
N LEU A 99 -21.94 1.36 9.96
CA LEU A 99 -21.88 2.57 10.78
C LEU A 99 -22.79 3.69 10.25
N VAL A 100 -22.78 3.93 8.93
CA VAL A 100 -23.65 4.94 8.28
C VAL A 100 -25.12 4.60 8.47
N CYS A 101 -25.48 3.33 8.43
CA CYS A 101 -26.85 2.86 8.67
C CYS A 101 -27.24 2.78 10.16
N GLY A 102 -26.35 3.13 11.09
CA GLY A 102 -26.59 3.00 12.53
C GLY A 102 -26.63 1.55 13.02
N VAL A 103 -26.05 0.61 12.26
CA VAL A 103 -25.98 -0.81 12.60
C VAL A 103 -24.72 -1.08 13.42
N GLU A 104 -24.88 -1.65 14.61
CA GLU A 104 -23.76 -2.17 15.38
C GLU A 104 -23.31 -3.52 14.81
N SER A 105 -22.09 -3.59 14.29
CA SER A 105 -21.51 -4.83 13.78
C SER A 105 -20.15 -5.15 14.41
N PRO A 106 -19.79 -6.44 14.55
CA PRO A 106 -18.48 -6.84 15.07
C PRO A 106 -17.31 -6.25 14.27
N TRP A 107 -17.53 -6.00 12.97
CA TRP A 107 -16.53 -5.40 12.10
C TRP A 107 -16.26 -3.94 12.46
N GLY A 108 -17.30 -3.18 12.82
CA GLY A 108 -17.14 -1.81 13.31
C GLY A 108 -16.35 -1.74 14.61
N GLU A 109 -16.57 -2.68 15.53
CA GLU A 109 -15.80 -2.77 16.78
C GLU A 109 -14.33 -3.10 16.50
N GLN A 110 -14.06 -4.09 15.65
CA GLN A 110 -12.69 -4.43 15.25
C GLN A 110 -11.97 -3.26 14.58
N MET A 111 -12.67 -2.51 13.71
CA MET A 111 -12.10 -1.32 13.08
C MET A 111 -11.74 -0.24 14.11
N ARG A 112 -12.59 -0.02 15.13
CA ARG A 112 -12.27 0.89 16.25
C ARG A 112 -11.08 0.41 17.08
N ALA A 113 -10.97 -0.90 17.31
CA ALA A 113 -9.88 -1.49 18.08
C ALA A 113 -8.50 -1.34 17.40
N LEU A 114 -8.45 -1.15 16.08
CA LEU A 114 -7.20 -0.84 15.36
C LEU A 114 -6.64 0.56 15.70
N GLY A 115 -7.41 1.41 16.37
CA GLY A 115 -7.03 2.78 16.73
C GLY A 115 -7.08 3.74 15.54
N THR A 116 -6.45 4.90 15.71
CA THR A 116 -6.40 5.97 14.70
C THR A 116 -4.97 6.28 14.29
N ALA A 117 -4.80 6.77 13.05
CA ALA A 117 -3.52 7.22 12.53
C ALA A 117 -2.91 8.31 13.43
N ASN A 118 -1.62 8.16 13.75
CA ASN A 118 -0.91 9.11 14.60
C ASN A 118 -0.30 10.28 13.80
N TYR A 119 0.10 11.31 14.55
CA TYR A 119 0.72 12.51 14.01
C TYR A 119 1.94 12.20 13.11
N LEU A 120 1.96 12.84 11.94
CA LEU A 120 3.11 12.90 11.05
C LEU A 120 3.82 14.25 11.25
N PRO A 121 5.15 14.25 11.51
CA PRO A 121 5.90 15.49 11.59
C PRO A 121 5.85 16.26 10.27
N PRO A 122 6.01 17.59 10.27
CA PRO A 122 6.05 18.37 9.04
C PRO A 122 7.30 18.03 8.21
N ARG A 123 7.25 18.34 6.92
CA ARG A 123 8.43 18.29 6.06
C ARG A 123 9.43 19.37 6.47
N PRO A 124 10.75 19.08 6.44
CA PRO A 124 11.40 17.92 5.80
C PRO A 124 11.63 16.69 6.70
N LEU A 125 11.34 16.77 8.01
CA LEU A 125 11.64 15.68 8.96
C LEU A 125 10.95 14.36 8.61
N LEU A 126 9.71 14.44 8.12
CA LEU A 126 8.96 13.27 7.63
C LEU A 126 9.70 12.56 6.51
N ASP A 127 10.15 13.31 5.49
CA ASP A 127 10.75 12.73 4.30
C ASP A 127 12.07 12.03 4.65
N LEU A 128 12.89 12.64 5.52
CA LEU A 128 14.11 12.04 6.03
C LEU A 128 13.83 10.75 6.82
N GLY A 129 12.81 10.76 7.68
CA GLY A 129 12.40 9.59 8.44
C GLY A 129 11.95 8.43 7.54
N VAL A 130 11.17 8.72 6.50
CA VAL A 130 10.72 7.70 5.54
C VAL A 130 11.90 7.14 4.73
N GLN A 131 12.81 8.00 4.26
CA GLN A 131 14.00 7.51 3.54
C GLN A 131 14.88 6.63 4.43
N GLY A 132 15.12 7.03 5.67
CA GLY A 132 15.88 6.23 6.63
C GLY A 132 15.22 4.88 6.92
N TYR A 133 13.89 4.87 7.07
CA TYR A 133 13.12 3.63 7.27
C TYR A 133 13.23 2.69 6.07
N LEU A 134 12.99 3.19 4.85
CA LEU A 134 13.09 2.39 3.61
C LEU A 134 14.51 1.89 3.37
N TRP A 135 15.53 2.69 3.69
CA TRP A 135 16.93 2.27 3.61
C TRP A 135 17.23 1.13 4.59
N LYS A 136 16.79 1.26 5.83
CA LYS A 136 16.89 0.19 6.84
C LYS A 136 16.22 -1.10 6.37
N GLU A 137 14.99 -1.03 5.86
CA GLU A 137 14.28 -2.21 5.33
C GLU A 137 15.02 -2.86 4.16
N ARG A 138 15.59 -2.06 3.25
CA ARG A 138 16.39 -2.59 2.13
C ARG A 138 17.66 -3.30 2.61
N LEU A 139 18.32 -2.77 3.63
CA LEU A 139 19.50 -3.41 4.22
C LEU A 139 19.15 -4.73 4.91
N LEU A 140 18.09 -4.74 5.71
CA LEU A 140 17.64 -5.95 6.41
C LEU A 140 17.21 -7.03 5.41
N GLY A 141 16.46 -6.68 4.37
CA GLY A 141 16.05 -7.62 3.33
C GLY A 141 17.18 -8.06 2.39
N ALA A 142 18.32 -7.37 2.38
CA ALA A 142 19.51 -7.78 1.63
C ALA A 142 20.33 -8.86 2.36
N GLY A 143 20.12 -9.04 3.67
CA GLY A 143 20.78 -10.08 4.46
C GLY A 143 20.06 -11.44 4.48
N GLU A 144 18.89 -11.55 3.82
CA GLU A 144 18.06 -12.76 3.79
C GLU A 144 18.22 -13.60 2.49
N TYR A 145 19.30 -13.38 1.72
CA TYR A 145 19.63 -14.14 0.50
C TYR A 145 21.09 -14.60 0.48
#